data_AF-A0A8X6QFI5-F1
#
_entry.id   AF-A0A8X6QFI5-F1
#
_cell.length_a   1.000
_cell.length_b   1.000
_cell.length_c   1.000
_cell.angle_alpha   90.00
_cell.angle_beta   90.00
_cell.angle_gamma   90.00
#
_symmetry.space_group_name_H-M   'P 1'
#
loop_
_entity.id
_entity.type
_entity.pdbx_description
1 polymer ?
#
loop_
_entity_poly.entity_id
_entity_poly.type
_entity_poly.pdbx_seq_one_letter_code
_entity_poly.pdbx_strand_id
1 'polypeptide(L)'
;MGQETRGGGLPSASDMMQMVWDDELAAIAQKWANHCVYEHDCGDCRSVANFPVGQNIAYQDTICDSKQCFKNIEASDLQPDWPSVLKDFYDEIDDFDNKLVPNFQMLGGKEINHFTQMIWGKSWRLGCGLTVFTKGRLSYRRFYVCNYGKAGNVIGQPMYEQGRPGSGCPVNSCVGGANCNGNDYPGLCQMLNSNTAPVYPRSQSSKDLFYCDSSPDTDDCAVSANGTNNWGFASSLEGL
;
A
#
# COMPACT_ATOMS: atom_id res chain seq x y z
N MET A 1 -16.04 4.37 -5.60
CA MET A 1 -15.07 3.72 -6.50
C MET A 1 -15.83 3.07 -7.65
N GLY A 2 -15.36 3.23 -8.89
CA GLY A 2 -16.01 2.70 -10.11
C GLY A 2 -16.87 3.72 -10.87
N GLN A 3 -16.61 5.02 -10.69
CA GLN A 3 -17.24 6.11 -11.47
C GLN A 3 -16.25 6.81 -12.39
N GLU A 4 -14.98 6.40 -12.32
CA GLU A 4 -13.88 6.93 -13.11
C GLU A 4 -14.11 6.56 -14.58
N THR A 5 -14.13 7.57 -15.45
CA THR A 5 -14.35 7.39 -16.89
C THR A 5 -13.05 7.17 -17.67
N ARG A 6 -11.89 7.48 -17.05
CA ARG A 6 -10.54 7.24 -17.59
C ARG A 6 -10.17 5.76 -17.44
N GLY A 7 -9.09 5.32 -18.10
CA GLY A 7 -8.61 3.94 -18.02
C GLY A 7 -9.59 2.89 -18.57
N GLY A 8 -10.46 3.28 -19.51
CA GLY A 8 -11.51 2.41 -20.08
C GLY A 8 -12.81 2.33 -19.26
N GLY A 9 -12.92 3.10 -18.17
CA GLY A 9 -14.07 3.07 -17.28
C GLY A 9 -13.92 1.98 -16.22
N LEU A 10 -13.53 2.33 -15.00
CA LEU A 10 -13.22 1.33 -13.98
C LEU A 10 -14.49 0.58 -13.53
N PRO A 11 -14.49 -0.77 -13.51
CA PRO A 11 -15.60 -1.52 -12.93
C PRO A 11 -15.70 -1.22 -11.42
N SER A 12 -16.93 -1.28 -10.88
CA SER A 12 -17.15 -1.10 -9.44
C SER A 12 -16.46 -2.19 -8.63
N ALA A 13 -15.88 -1.79 -7.49
CA ALA A 13 -15.18 -2.67 -6.56
C ALA A 13 -16.09 -3.07 -5.41
N SER A 14 -16.18 -4.37 -5.12
CA SER A 14 -17.01 -4.92 -4.04
C SER A 14 -16.31 -5.01 -2.69
N ASP A 15 -14.97 -5.10 -2.68
CA ASP A 15 -14.14 -5.37 -1.51
C ASP A 15 -13.10 -4.27 -1.22
N MET A 16 -13.29 -3.08 -1.80
CA MET A 16 -12.34 -1.97 -1.66
C MET A 16 -12.25 -1.47 -0.22
N MET A 17 -11.09 -1.65 0.41
CA MET A 17 -10.87 -1.21 1.78
C MET A 17 -10.73 0.31 1.89
N GLN A 18 -11.26 0.87 2.97
CA GLN A 18 -10.88 2.20 3.43
C GLN A 18 -9.48 2.11 4.04
N MET A 19 -8.54 2.90 3.52
CA MET A 19 -7.19 2.97 4.08
C MET A 19 -7.18 3.71 5.43
N VAL A 20 -6.37 3.22 6.35
CA VAL A 20 -6.12 3.80 7.67
C VAL A 20 -4.62 4.07 7.81
N TRP A 21 -4.27 5.20 8.44
CA TRP A 21 -2.87 5.52 8.70
C TRP A 21 -2.20 4.48 9.62
N ASP A 22 -0.93 4.23 9.37
CA ASP A 22 -0.10 3.29 10.13
C ASP A 22 1.26 3.91 10.45
N ASP A 23 1.52 4.12 11.75
CA ASP A 23 2.73 4.77 12.23
C ASP A 23 3.99 3.91 12.04
N GLU A 24 3.87 2.58 12.05
CA GLU A 24 4.99 1.67 11.78
C GLU A 24 5.39 1.79 10.31
N LEU A 25 4.42 1.73 9.39
CA LEU A 25 4.69 1.93 7.96
C LEU A 25 5.26 3.31 7.66
N ALA A 26 4.77 4.35 8.34
CA ALA A 26 5.27 5.71 8.19
C ALA A 26 6.72 5.85 8.69
N ALA A 27 7.06 5.23 9.83
CA ALA A 27 8.43 5.22 10.34
C ALA A 27 9.39 4.50 9.38
N ILE A 28 8.98 3.37 8.79
CA ILE A 28 9.75 2.64 7.79
C ILE A 28 9.93 3.52 6.53
N ALA A 29 8.85 4.11 6.02
CA ALA A 29 8.90 4.99 4.84
C ALA A 29 9.81 6.21 5.07
N GLN A 30 9.73 6.83 6.24
CA GLN A 30 10.57 7.97 6.61
C GLN A 30 12.03 7.57 6.74
N LYS A 31 12.32 6.39 7.32
CA LYS A 31 13.67 5.86 7.39
C LYS A 31 14.25 5.70 5.99
N TRP A 32 13.48 5.14 5.06
CA TRP A 32 13.92 5.00 3.66
C TRP A 32 14.11 6.34 2.97
N ALA A 33 13.16 7.26 3.11
CA ALA A 33 13.26 8.60 2.53
C ALA A 33 14.60 9.28 2.94
N ASN A 34 14.99 9.18 4.21
CA ASN A 34 16.22 9.76 4.73
C ASN A 34 17.53 9.26 4.07
N HIS A 35 17.51 8.15 3.32
CA HIS A 35 18.67 7.72 2.53
C HIS A 35 18.99 8.64 1.35
N CYS A 36 18.04 9.50 0.94
CA CYS A 36 18.24 10.47 -0.14
C CYS A 36 18.60 9.83 -1.50
N VAL A 37 18.21 8.56 -1.73
CA VAL A 37 18.40 7.84 -2.99
C VAL A 37 17.02 7.56 -3.60
N TYR A 38 16.83 7.97 -4.86
CA TYR A 38 15.58 7.75 -5.58
C TYR A 38 15.55 6.34 -6.17
N GLU A 39 15.24 5.38 -5.31
CA GLU A 39 14.98 3.99 -5.66
C GLU A 39 14.04 3.37 -4.63
N HIS A 40 13.43 2.23 -4.97
CA HIS A 40 12.68 1.45 -3.99
C HIS A 40 13.64 0.74 -3.03
N ASP A 41 13.26 0.63 -1.76
CA ASP A 41 13.94 -0.31 -0.87
C ASP A 41 13.63 -1.77 -1.25
N CYS A 42 14.37 -2.68 -0.62
CA CYS A 42 14.12 -4.11 -0.80
C CYS A 42 12.78 -4.51 -0.14
N GLY A 43 11.99 -5.37 -0.80
CA GLY A 43 10.67 -5.77 -0.31
C GLY A 43 10.70 -6.38 1.10
N ASP A 44 11.70 -7.21 1.39
CA ASP A 44 11.88 -7.81 2.72
C ASP A 44 12.33 -6.78 3.76
N CYS A 45 13.02 -5.72 3.35
CA CYS A 45 13.53 -4.66 4.22
C CYS A 45 12.41 -3.77 4.77
N ARG A 46 11.32 -3.61 4.01
CA ARG A 46 10.14 -2.83 4.41
C ARG A 46 8.97 -3.67 4.93
N SER A 47 9.13 -4.99 4.95
CA SER A 47 8.07 -5.89 5.44
C SER A 47 7.91 -5.77 6.95
N VAL A 48 6.67 -5.91 7.42
CA VAL A 48 6.31 -5.95 8.84
C VAL A 48 5.91 -7.37 9.22
N ALA A 49 5.78 -7.67 10.52
CA ALA A 49 5.53 -9.03 11.01
C ALA A 49 4.29 -9.71 10.39
N ASN A 50 3.29 -8.91 10.01
CA ASN A 50 1.98 -9.42 9.63
C ASN A 50 1.77 -9.57 8.11
N PHE A 51 2.54 -8.87 7.27
CA PHE A 51 2.33 -8.86 5.82
C PHE A 51 3.50 -8.21 5.03
N PRO A 52 3.67 -8.57 3.74
CA PRO A 52 4.54 -7.83 2.83
C PRO A 52 3.99 -6.41 2.58
N VAL A 53 4.88 -5.46 2.32
CA VAL A 53 4.55 -4.03 2.18
C VAL A 53 4.82 -3.55 0.75
N GLY A 54 3.84 -2.86 0.16
CA GLY A 54 3.97 -2.20 -1.15
C GLY A 54 4.56 -0.81 -0.99
N GLN A 55 5.05 -0.19 -2.08
CA GLN A 55 5.67 1.13 -2.00
C GLN A 55 5.45 1.94 -3.26
N ASN A 56 4.98 3.17 -3.11
CA ASN A 56 5.05 4.21 -4.13
C ASN A 56 6.10 5.24 -3.73
N ILE A 57 6.89 5.71 -4.70
CA ILE A 57 7.88 6.76 -4.47
C ILE A 57 7.70 7.88 -5.49
N ALA A 58 7.97 9.12 -5.09
CA ALA A 58 7.96 10.27 -5.99
C ALA A 58 9.05 11.26 -5.61
N TYR A 59 9.43 12.13 -6.54
CA TYR A 59 10.26 13.27 -6.21
C TYR A 59 9.79 14.54 -6.91
N GLN A 60 10.10 15.68 -6.31
CA GLN A 60 9.98 16.99 -6.94
C GLN A 60 11.32 17.72 -6.80
N ASP A 61 11.92 18.04 -7.94
CA ASP A 61 13.15 18.85 -7.99
C ASP A 61 12.78 20.32 -8.11
N THR A 62 13.43 21.15 -7.30
CA THR A 62 13.37 22.61 -7.45
C THR A 62 14.76 23.12 -7.82
N ILE A 63 14.85 23.78 -8.99
CA ILE A 63 16.07 24.42 -9.47
C ILE A 63 16.07 25.86 -8.97
N CYS A 64 17.22 26.29 -8.46
CA CYS A 64 17.45 27.61 -7.92
C CYS A 64 18.29 28.45 -8.89
N ASP A 65 17.90 29.71 -9.10
CA ASP A 65 18.64 30.64 -9.98
C ASP A 65 20.03 31.02 -9.44
N SER A 66 20.25 30.87 -8.12
CA SER A 66 21.56 31.09 -7.52
C SER A 66 21.71 30.31 -6.20
N LYS A 67 22.96 30.23 -5.69
CA LYS A 67 23.26 29.64 -4.38
C LYS A 67 22.57 30.34 -3.20
N GLN A 68 21.98 31.53 -3.40
CA GLN A 68 21.22 32.22 -2.36
C GLN A 68 19.90 31.53 -2.01
N CYS A 69 19.41 30.63 -2.87
CA CYS A 69 18.23 29.81 -2.60
C CYS A 69 18.36 29.05 -1.25
N PHE A 70 19.52 28.47 -0.96
CA PHE A 70 19.75 27.78 0.32
C PHE A 70 19.85 28.71 1.53
N LYS A 71 20.03 30.02 1.34
CA LYS A 71 20.16 30.99 2.45
C LYS A 71 18.81 31.51 2.95
N ASN A 72 17.79 31.47 2.10
CA ASN A 72 16.47 32.04 2.39
C ASN A 72 15.34 30.99 2.29
N ILE A 73 15.68 29.69 2.30
CA ILE A 73 14.66 28.64 2.39
C ILE A 73 14.17 28.58 3.82
N GLU A 74 12.90 28.89 4.00
CA GLU A 74 12.20 28.74 5.27
C GLU A 74 11.56 27.35 5.36
N ALA A 75 11.22 26.90 6.57
CA ALA A 75 10.52 25.63 6.76
C ALA A 75 9.18 25.56 5.99
N SER A 76 8.54 26.72 5.73
CA SER A 76 7.34 26.82 4.89
C SER A 76 7.60 26.49 3.42
N ASP A 77 8.80 26.78 2.92
CA ASP A 77 9.18 26.44 1.54
C ASP A 77 9.44 24.94 1.40
N LEU A 78 9.71 24.23 2.50
CA LEU A 78 10.03 22.80 2.49
C LEU A 78 8.83 21.90 2.75
N GLN A 79 7.62 22.45 2.80
CA GLN A 79 6.40 21.66 3.00
C GLN A 79 6.18 20.66 1.87
N PRO A 80 5.58 19.49 2.16
CA PRO A 80 5.20 18.54 1.14
C PRO A 80 4.08 19.08 0.26
N ASP A 81 4.12 18.73 -1.02
CA ASP A 81 3.01 18.88 -1.96
C ASP A 81 2.39 17.51 -2.24
N TRP A 82 1.78 16.94 -1.19
CA TRP A 82 1.07 15.66 -1.29
C TRP A 82 -0.03 15.67 -2.36
N PRO A 83 -0.85 16.73 -2.54
CA PRO A 83 -1.84 16.76 -3.60
C PRO A 83 -1.25 16.56 -5.00
N SER A 84 -0.13 17.21 -5.32
CA SER A 84 0.55 16.99 -6.62
C SER A 84 1.07 15.55 -6.73
N VAL A 85 1.72 15.03 -5.70
CA VAL A 85 2.29 13.67 -5.72
C VAL A 85 1.19 12.60 -5.91
N LEU A 86 0.09 12.72 -5.16
CA LEU A 86 -1.04 11.80 -5.27
C LEU A 86 -1.74 11.93 -6.63
N LYS A 87 -1.78 13.13 -7.20
CA LYS A 87 -2.29 13.35 -8.55
C LYS A 87 -1.40 12.68 -9.60
N ASP A 88 -0.08 12.80 -9.49
CA ASP A 88 0.86 12.16 -10.42
C ASP A 88 0.74 10.64 -10.38
N PHE A 89 0.62 10.05 -9.18
CA PHE A 89 0.34 8.62 -9.05
C PHE A 89 -1.01 8.23 -9.65
N TYR A 90 -2.06 9.04 -9.45
CA TYR A 90 -3.39 8.74 -9.96
C TYR A 90 -3.51 8.89 -11.48
N ASP A 91 -2.78 9.84 -12.09
CA ASP A 91 -2.87 10.15 -13.51
C ASP A 91 -2.30 9.06 -14.42
N GLU A 92 -1.57 8.09 -13.88
CA GLU A 92 -1.21 6.86 -14.61
C GLU A 92 -2.44 6.07 -15.10
N ILE A 93 -3.64 6.35 -14.58
CA ILE A 93 -4.91 5.86 -15.13
C ILE A 93 -5.09 6.19 -16.62
N ASP A 94 -4.42 7.22 -17.14
CA ASP A 94 -4.46 7.59 -18.55
C ASP A 94 -3.76 6.55 -19.45
N ASP A 95 -2.81 5.80 -18.89
CA ASP A 95 -2.09 4.71 -19.55
C ASP A 95 -2.65 3.32 -19.24
N PHE A 96 -3.56 3.23 -18.27
CA PHE A 96 -4.17 2.01 -17.76
C PHE A 96 -5.33 1.48 -18.64
N ASP A 97 -5.52 0.16 -18.66
CA ASP A 97 -6.69 -0.51 -19.26
C ASP A 97 -7.43 -1.33 -18.19
N ASN A 98 -8.73 -1.06 -18.00
CA ASN A 98 -9.57 -1.76 -17.02
C ASN A 98 -9.61 -3.29 -17.18
N LYS A 99 -9.23 -3.84 -18.34
CA LYS A 99 -9.09 -5.28 -18.55
C LYS A 99 -8.03 -5.92 -17.68
N LEU A 100 -7.12 -5.12 -17.12
CA LEU A 100 -6.11 -5.58 -16.17
C LEU A 100 -6.69 -5.81 -14.76
N VAL A 101 -7.82 -5.18 -14.41
CA VAL A 101 -8.44 -5.29 -13.07
C VAL A 101 -8.58 -6.73 -12.55
N PRO A 102 -9.12 -7.69 -13.32
CA PRO A 102 -9.28 -9.07 -12.83
C PRO A 102 -7.96 -9.87 -12.79
N ASN A 103 -6.92 -9.40 -13.47
CA ASN A 103 -5.66 -10.12 -13.61
C ASN A 103 -4.50 -9.13 -13.83
N PHE A 104 -3.93 -8.64 -12.74
CA PHE A 104 -2.85 -7.66 -12.80
C PHE A 104 -1.63 -8.21 -13.53
N GLN A 105 -1.09 -7.40 -14.43
CA GLN A 105 0.18 -7.64 -15.09
C GLN A 105 0.97 -6.34 -15.12
N MET A 106 2.28 -6.46 -14.91
CA MET A 106 3.19 -5.34 -15.13
C MET A 106 3.31 -5.10 -16.64
N LEU A 107 3.02 -3.87 -17.06
CA LEU A 107 3.21 -3.46 -18.45
C LEU A 107 4.62 -2.91 -18.64
N GLY A 108 5.41 -3.53 -19.51
CA GLY A 108 6.69 -2.96 -19.91
C GLY A 108 6.48 -1.66 -20.71
N GLY A 109 7.17 -0.59 -20.31
CA GLY A 109 7.20 0.68 -21.04
C GLY A 109 6.08 1.67 -20.73
N LYS A 110 5.18 1.36 -19.79
CA LYS A 110 4.19 2.30 -19.23
C LYS A 110 4.22 2.22 -17.70
N GLU A 111 4.21 3.36 -17.04
CA GLU A 111 4.10 3.42 -15.58
C GLU A 111 2.62 3.40 -15.21
N ILE A 112 2.14 2.28 -14.67
CA ILE A 112 0.78 2.12 -14.10
C ILE A 112 0.80 1.63 -12.65
N ASN A 113 2.01 1.38 -12.14
CA ASN A 113 2.21 0.64 -10.89
C ASN A 113 1.85 1.49 -9.67
N HIS A 114 2.03 2.81 -9.74
CA HIS A 114 1.65 3.69 -8.64
C HIS A 114 0.13 3.76 -8.53
N PHE A 115 -0.57 3.97 -9.65
CA PHE A 115 -2.02 3.99 -9.70
C PHE A 115 -2.63 2.67 -9.24
N THR A 116 -2.14 1.54 -9.78
CA THR A 116 -2.68 0.22 -9.45
C THR A 116 -2.48 -0.13 -7.97
N GLN A 117 -1.41 0.33 -7.32
CA GLN A 117 -1.24 0.22 -5.88
C GLN A 117 -2.25 1.09 -5.11
N MET A 118 -2.56 2.30 -5.59
CA MET A 118 -3.57 3.17 -4.95
C MET A 118 -4.98 2.55 -4.97
N ILE A 119 -5.33 1.84 -6.04
CA ILE A 119 -6.64 1.20 -6.20
C ILE A 119 -6.63 -0.29 -5.80
N TRP A 120 -5.62 -0.75 -5.05
CA TRP A 120 -5.54 -2.14 -4.65
C TRP A 120 -6.49 -2.44 -3.48
N GLY A 121 -7.53 -3.23 -3.74
CA GLY A 121 -8.65 -3.49 -2.84
C GLY A 121 -8.26 -3.96 -1.45
N LYS A 122 -7.20 -4.77 -1.35
CA LYS A 122 -6.75 -5.37 -0.09
C LYS A 122 -5.71 -4.53 0.67
N SER A 123 -5.31 -3.37 0.13
CA SER A 123 -4.42 -2.43 0.82
C SER A 123 -5.26 -1.53 1.73
N TRP A 124 -5.09 -1.67 3.04
CA TRP A 124 -5.92 -1.01 4.05
C TRP A 124 -5.12 -0.20 5.06
N ARG A 125 -3.78 -0.30 5.03
CA ARG A 125 -2.86 0.54 5.80
C ARG A 125 -2.01 1.39 4.87
N LEU A 126 -1.72 2.61 5.31
CA LEU A 126 -0.85 3.54 4.60
C LEU A 126 0.04 4.27 5.59
N GLY A 127 1.33 4.37 5.31
CA GLY A 127 2.25 5.23 6.04
C GLY A 127 3.26 5.85 5.09
N CYS A 128 3.46 7.15 5.20
CA CYS A 128 4.33 7.89 4.28
C CYS A 128 5.42 8.68 5.02
N GLY A 129 6.54 8.88 4.33
CA GLY A 129 7.67 9.69 4.75
C GLY A 129 8.08 10.69 3.69
N LEU A 130 8.70 11.78 4.14
CA LEU A 130 9.23 12.85 3.30
C LEU A 130 10.64 13.19 3.75
N THR A 131 11.56 13.33 2.82
CA THR A 131 12.81 14.04 3.09
C THR A 131 13.01 15.16 2.07
N VAL A 132 13.75 16.19 2.47
CA VAL A 132 14.21 17.23 1.55
C VAL A 132 15.72 17.36 1.68
N PHE A 133 16.42 17.22 0.55
CA PHE A 133 17.88 17.26 0.53
C PHE A 133 18.40 18.00 -0.69
N THR A 134 19.62 18.51 -0.57
CA THR A 134 20.32 19.16 -1.67
C THR A 134 20.66 18.14 -2.75
N LYS A 135 20.31 18.45 -4.01
CA LYS A 135 20.72 17.69 -5.18
C LYS A 135 21.67 18.55 -6.01
N GLY A 136 22.94 18.21 -6.06
CA GLY A 136 23.94 19.03 -6.74
C GLY A 136 24.12 20.41 -6.11
N ARG A 137 24.52 21.41 -6.91
CA ARG A 137 24.93 22.75 -6.40
C ARG A 137 23.82 23.80 -6.35
N LEU A 138 22.74 23.61 -7.11
CA LEU A 138 21.70 24.63 -7.35
C LEU A 138 20.29 24.02 -7.36
N SER A 139 20.10 22.84 -6.75
CA SER A 139 18.76 22.28 -6.61
C SER A 139 18.59 21.57 -5.28
N TYR A 140 17.35 21.46 -4.84
CA TYR A 140 16.96 20.56 -3.78
C TYR A 140 15.84 19.65 -4.28
N ARG A 141 15.73 18.48 -3.66
CA ARG A 141 14.77 17.44 -3.99
C ARG A 141 13.90 17.18 -2.78
N ARG A 142 12.58 17.24 -2.97
CA ARG A 142 11.62 16.59 -2.08
C ARG A 142 11.50 15.14 -2.53
N PHE A 143 11.73 14.18 -1.65
CA PHE A 143 11.59 12.75 -1.92
C PHE A 143 10.52 12.18 -1.01
N TYR A 144 9.50 11.59 -1.65
CA TYR A 144 8.30 11.06 -1.03
C TYR A 144 8.33 9.54 -1.11
N VAL A 145 7.99 8.88 0.00
CA VAL A 145 7.87 7.43 0.08
C VAL A 145 6.55 7.11 0.77
N CYS A 146 5.70 6.30 0.17
CA CYS A 146 4.46 5.82 0.78
C CYS A 146 4.44 4.29 0.76
N ASN A 147 4.28 3.70 1.93
CA ASN A 147 4.22 2.26 2.14
C ASN A 147 2.76 1.81 2.34
N TYR A 148 2.37 0.74 1.66
CA TYR A 148 1.00 0.20 1.63
C TYR A 148 0.94 -1.18 2.28
N GLY A 149 0.03 -1.34 3.24
CA GLY A 149 -0.19 -2.57 3.98
C GLY A 149 -1.55 -3.21 3.68
N LYS A 150 -1.64 -4.43 3.17
CA LYS A 150 -0.53 -5.23 2.60
C LYS A 150 -0.13 -4.73 1.21
N ALA A 151 0.96 -5.28 0.67
CA ALA A 151 1.41 -4.99 -0.69
C ALA A 151 0.33 -5.27 -1.74
N GLY A 152 0.22 -4.35 -2.70
CA GLY A 152 -0.55 -4.53 -3.92
C GLY A 152 0.28 -5.08 -5.07
N ASN A 153 -0.25 -4.93 -6.28
CA ASN A 153 0.42 -5.24 -7.55
C ASN A 153 0.96 -6.67 -7.62
N VAL A 154 0.20 -7.62 -7.06
CA VAL A 154 0.56 -9.04 -7.14
C VAL A 154 0.18 -9.56 -8.53
N ILE A 155 1.18 -9.96 -9.30
CA ILE A 155 0.98 -10.50 -10.66
C ILE A 155 0.03 -11.69 -10.60
N GLY A 156 -0.95 -11.73 -11.51
CA GLY A 156 -1.92 -12.82 -11.57
C GLY A 156 -3.15 -12.64 -10.66
N GLN A 157 -3.14 -11.65 -9.78
CA GLN A 157 -4.25 -11.40 -8.84
C GLN A 157 -5.13 -10.24 -9.33
N PRO A 158 -6.42 -10.23 -8.98
CA PRO A 158 -7.25 -9.06 -9.22
C PRO A 158 -6.80 -7.90 -8.33
N MET A 159 -6.84 -6.67 -8.86
CA MET A 159 -6.62 -5.46 -8.07
C MET A 159 -7.68 -5.33 -6.98
N TYR A 160 -8.92 -5.65 -7.33
CA TYR A 160 -10.08 -5.70 -6.45
C TYR A 160 -11.14 -6.61 -7.06
N GLU A 161 -12.05 -7.11 -6.24
CA GLU A 161 -13.16 -7.96 -6.68
C GLU A 161 -14.26 -7.10 -7.30
N GLN A 162 -14.62 -7.37 -8.55
CA GLN A 162 -15.68 -6.63 -9.23
C GLN A 162 -17.05 -6.96 -8.65
N GLY A 163 -17.88 -5.95 -8.41
CA GLY A 163 -19.24 -6.17 -7.93
C GLY A 163 -19.89 -4.92 -7.35
N ARG A 164 -21.01 -5.11 -6.66
CA ARG A 164 -21.71 -4.00 -6.00
C ARG A 164 -20.80 -3.42 -4.91
N PRO A 165 -20.61 -2.09 -4.82
CA PRO A 165 -19.79 -1.48 -3.78
C PRO A 165 -20.14 -1.98 -2.38
N GLY A 166 -19.12 -2.48 -1.68
CA GLY A 166 -19.21 -3.02 -0.34
C GLY A 166 -19.83 -4.41 -0.19
N SER A 167 -20.25 -5.09 -1.27
CA SER A 167 -20.85 -6.43 -1.15
C SER A 167 -19.83 -7.53 -0.81
N GLY A 168 -18.54 -7.27 -0.96
CA GLY A 168 -17.43 -8.18 -0.68
C GLY A 168 -16.61 -7.79 0.55
N CYS A 169 -17.14 -6.95 1.43
CA CYS A 169 -16.40 -6.47 2.58
C CYS A 169 -16.06 -7.60 3.59
N PRO A 170 -14.90 -7.49 4.28
CA PRO A 170 -14.55 -8.36 5.41
C PRO A 170 -15.65 -8.45 6.46
N VAL A 171 -15.79 -9.60 7.14
CA VAL A 171 -16.85 -9.83 8.14
C VAL A 171 -16.72 -8.96 9.39
N ASN A 172 -15.49 -8.52 9.72
CA ASN A 172 -15.20 -7.60 10.81
C ASN A 172 -15.09 -6.14 10.35
N SER A 173 -15.73 -5.82 9.24
CA SER A 173 -15.83 -4.47 8.68
C SER A 173 -17.30 -4.12 8.43
N CYS A 174 -17.53 -2.90 7.99
CA CYS A 174 -18.84 -2.44 7.58
C CYS A 174 -18.72 -1.61 6.29
N VAL A 175 -19.82 -1.40 5.56
CA VAL A 175 -19.82 -0.58 4.34
C VAL A 175 -20.06 0.88 4.70
N GLY A 176 -19.11 1.76 4.37
CA GLY A 176 -19.11 3.19 4.69
C GLY A 176 -20.46 3.90 4.43
N GLY A 177 -20.75 4.92 5.24
CA GLY A 177 -22.02 5.66 5.25
C GLY A 177 -22.75 5.57 6.60
N ALA A 178 -24.08 5.77 6.60
CA ALA A 178 -24.90 5.80 7.81
C ALA A 178 -24.82 4.53 8.69
N ASN A 179 -24.44 3.40 8.09
CA ASN A 179 -24.30 2.11 8.78
C ASN A 179 -22.89 1.88 9.39
N CYS A 180 -21.96 2.83 9.25
CA CYS A 180 -20.56 2.75 9.70
C CYS A 180 -20.11 4.02 10.43
N ASN A 181 -20.68 4.32 11.60
CA ASN A 181 -20.31 5.49 12.41
C ASN A 181 -20.32 6.84 11.63
N GLY A 182 -21.04 6.92 10.50
CA GLY A 182 -21.21 8.14 9.71
C GLY A 182 -20.05 8.52 8.79
N ASN A 183 -19.20 7.60 8.34
CA ASN A 183 -18.09 7.95 7.44
C ASN A 183 -18.53 8.42 6.03
N ASP A 184 -17.77 9.36 5.47
CA ASP A 184 -17.99 10.08 4.20
C ASP A 184 -17.75 9.26 2.92
N TYR A 185 -17.33 7.99 3.03
CA TYR A 185 -16.94 7.17 1.87
C TYR A 185 -17.93 6.03 1.60
N PRO A 186 -19.10 6.32 0.98
CA PRO A 186 -20.08 5.28 0.65
C PRO A 186 -19.47 4.28 -0.33
N GLY A 187 -19.51 3.00 0.05
CA GLY A 187 -19.04 1.88 -0.79
C GLY A 187 -17.61 1.40 -0.52
N LEU A 188 -16.90 1.97 0.46
CA LEU A 188 -15.65 1.39 0.98
C LEU A 188 -15.92 0.49 2.18
N CYS A 189 -15.06 -0.51 2.37
CA CYS A 189 -15.05 -1.40 3.52
C CYS A 189 -14.26 -0.76 4.66
N GLN A 190 -14.95 -0.32 5.69
CA GLN A 190 -14.37 0.29 6.88
C GLN A 190 -14.23 -0.75 7.99
N MET A 191 -13.03 -0.93 8.51
CA MET A 191 -12.80 -1.79 9.68
C MET A 191 -13.56 -1.27 10.90
N LEU A 192 -14.28 -2.17 11.60
CA LEU A 192 -14.94 -1.84 12.87
C LEU A 192 -13.93 -1.52 13.97
N ASN A 193 -12.79 -2.21 13.96
CA ASN A 193 -11.61 -1.91 14.76
C ASN A 193 -10.40 -1.75 13.84
N SER A 194 -9.89 -0.52 13.74
CA SER A 194 -8.75 -0.19 12.90
C SER A 194 -7.46 -0.92 13.27
N ASN A 195 -7.35 -1.48 14.48
CA ASN A 195 -6.16 -2.21 14.93
C ASN A 195 -6.20 -3.71 14.61
N THR A 196 -7.30 -4.20 14.04
CA THR A 196 -7.44 -5.62 13.65
C THR A 196 -7.30 -5.80 12.15
N ALA A 197 -6.79 -6.95 11.73
CA ALA A 197 -6.69 -7.28 10.30
C ALA A 197 -8.08 -7.60 9.70
N PRO A 198 -8.30 -7.30 8.41
CA PRO A 198 -9.50 -7.74 7.68
C PRO A 198 -9.67 -9.26 7.68
N VAL A 199 -10.86 -9.73 8.07
CA VAL A 199 -11.24 -11.15 8.04
C VAL A 199 -12.19 -11.38 6.87
N TYR A 200 -11.77 -12.12 5.84
CA TYR A 200 -12.59 -12.39 4.67
C TYR A 200 -13.42 -13.67 4.86
N PRO A 201 -14.70 -13.70 4.43
CA PRO A 201 -15.53 -14.88 4.58
C PRO A 201 -14.97 -16.06 3.77
N ARG A 202 -14.95 -17.25 4.40
CA ARG A 202 -14.51 -18.49 3.77
C ARG A 202 -15.39 -18.82 2.56
N SER A 203 -14.78 -19.08 1.40
CA SER A 203 -15.48 -19.80 0.34
C SER A 203 -15.70 -21.23 0.80
N GLN A 204 -16.96 -21.67 0.95
CA GLN A 204 -17.29 -23.05 1.32
C GLN A 204 -16.71 -24.10 0.34
N SER A 205 -16.22 -23.68 -0.84
CA SER A 205 -15.56 -24.54 -1.82
C SER A 205 -14.04 -24.67 -1.67
N SER A 206 -13.38 -23.87 -0.81
CA SER A 206 -11.92 -24.01 -0.62
C SER A 206 -11.61 -25.22 0.25
N LYS A 207 -11.03 -26.24 -0.39
CA LYS A 207 -10.52 -27.47 0.24
C LYS A 207 -9.12 -27.25 0.81
N ASP A 208 -8.86 -26.10 1.40
CA ASP A 208 -7.58 -25.85 2.04
C ASP A 208 -7.55 -26.65 3.34
N LEU A 209 -6.64 -27.63 3.40
CA LEU A 209 -6.45 -28.55 4.53
C LEU A 209 -5.81 -27.87 5.75
N PHE A 210 -5.15 -26.74 5.55
CA PHE A 210 -4.59 -25.90 6.60
C PHE A 210 -4.94 -24.44 6.28
N TYR A 211 -5.86 -23.87 7.04
CA TYR A 211 -6.20 -22.46 6.96
C TYR A 211 -5.83 -21.82 8.27
N CYS A 212 -4.82 -20.93 8.23
CA CYS A 212 -4.59 -20.02 9.34
C CYS A 212 -5.00 -18.60 9.04
N ASP A 213 -6.17 -18.23 9.54
CA ASP A 213 -6.46 -16.82 9.78
C ASP A 213 -5.77 -16.37 11.07
N SER A 214 -5.72 -15.05 11.25
CA SER A 214 -5.23 -14.43 12.48
C SER A 214 -6.25 -14.52 13.62
N SER A 215 -7.29 -15.35 13.49
CA SER A 215 -8.24 -15.59 14.56
C SER A 215 -7.61 -16.54 15.57
N PRO A 216 -7.48 -16.16 16.85
CA PRO A 216 -6.97 -17.06 17.88
C PRO A 216 -7.91 -18.25 18.16
N ASP A 217 -9.14 -18.21 17.61
CA ASP A 217 -10.18 -19.21 17.83
C ASP A 217 -10.24 -20.30 16.74
N THR A 218 -9.35 -20.28 15.74
CA THR A 218 -9.26 -21.38 14.76
C THR A 218 -8.33 -22.47 15.30
N ASP A 219 -8.88 -23.66 15.54
CA ASP A 219 -8.14 -24.82 16.07
C ASP A 219 -6.90 -25.18 15.23
N ASP A 220 -6.95 -24.88 13.93
CA ASP A 220 -5.85 -25.09 12.97
C ASP A 220 -4.64 -24.16 13.23
N CYS A 221 -4.79 -23.12 14.06
CA CYS A 221 -3.79 -22.08 14.36
C CYS A 221 -3.34 -22.02 15.80
N ALA A 222 -3.70 -23.03 16.60
CA ALA A 222 -3.14 -23.23 17.93
C ALA A 222 -1.65 -23.66 17.87
N VAL A 223 -0.81 -22.96 17.10
CA VAL A 223 0.63 -23.14 17.12
C VAL A 223 1.19 -22.26 18.23
N SER A 224 1.32 -22.83 19.42
CA SER A 224 2.13 -22.21 20.48
C SER A 224 3.61 -22.43 20.18
N ALA A 225 4.30 -21.39 19.72
CA ALA A 225 5.76 -21.40 19.64
C ALA A 225 6.32 -21.10 21.03
N ASN A 226 6.54 -22.14 21.84
CA ASN A 226 7.29 -22.00 23.08
C ASN A 226 8.78 -22.25 22.79
N GLY A 227 9.52 -21.18 22.51
CA GLY A 227 10.93 -21.25 22.14
C GLY A 227 11.72 -20.07 22.67
N THR A 228 12.69 -20.33 23.54
CA THR A 228 13.71 -19.37 23.97
C THR A 228 14.45 -18.78 22.76
N ASN A 229 14.87 -17.51 22.83
CA ASN A 229 15.55 -16.67 21.82
C ASN A 229 16.84 -17.23 21.13
N ASN A 230 17.06 -18.53 21.07
CA ASN A 230 18.21 -19.16 20.43
C ASN A 230 17.78 -19.89 19.16
N TRP A 231 17.61 -19.16 18.06
CA TRP A 231 17.56 -19.77 16.73
C TRP A 231 18.99 -20.08 16.28
N GLY A 232 19.28 -21.36 16.06
CA GLY A 232 20.52 -21.82 15.43
C GLY A 232 20.25 -22.21 13.97
N PHE A 233 21.08 -21.72 13.05
CA PHE A 233 21.06 -22.19 11.66
C PHE A 233 21.71 -23.57 11.57
N ALA A 234 20.97 -24.57 11.08
CA ALA A 234 21.55 -25.85 10.71
C ALA A 234 21.72 -25.91 9.18
N SER A 235 22.95 -26.08 8.73
CA SER A 235 23.26 -26.43 7.34
C SER A 235 22.92 -27.90 7.10
N SER A 236 21.95 -28.18 6.24
CA SER A 236 21.71 -29.55 5.76
C SER A 236 22.70 -29.87 4.63
N LEU A 237 23.83 -30.45 5.01
CA LEU A 237 24.60 -31.31 4.12
C LEU A 237 24.56 -32.71 4.69
N GLU A 238 23.62 -33.52 4.21
CA GLU A 238 23.86 -34.94 3.92
C GLU A 238 23.00 -35.33 2.71
N GLY A 239 23.67 -35.58 1.59
CA GLY A 239 23.09 -36.00 0.33
C GLY A 239 24.21 -36.22 -0.67
N LEU A 240 24.78 -37.43 -0.59
CA LEU A 240 25.80 -38.05 -1.44
C LEU A 240 25.80 -37.63 -2.92
#